data_AF-M0PEP7-F1
#
_entry.id   AF-M0PEP7-F1
#
_cell.length_a   1.000
_cell.length_b   1.000
_cell.length_c   1.000
_cell.angle_alpha   90.00
_cell.angle_beta   90.00
_cell.angle_gamma   90.00
#
_symmetry.space_group_name_H-M   'P 1'
#
loop_
_entity.id
_entity.type
_entity.pdbx_description
1 polymer ?
#
loop_
_entity_poly.entity_id
_entity_poly.type
_entity_poly.pdbx_seq_one_letter_code
_entity_poly.pdbx_strand_id
1 'polypeptide(L)' 'MLPAPFRLFFAAVPLLVAAGALTMAAFPRKMTSWQTRSPDGSTQRIEPSDTRILMMRVMGVVVAALALFMLYGVFTVIP' A
#
# COMPACT_ATOMS: atom_id res chain seq x y z
N MET A 1 -15.18 -15.29 22.62
CA MET A 1 -15.22 -15.42 21.15
C MET A 1 -15.90 -14.19 20.60
N LEU A 2 -15.26 -13.42 19.72
CA LEU A 2 -15.93 -12.24 19.12
C LEU A 2 -17.09 -12.71 18.22
N PRO A 3 -18.17 -11.92 18.10
CA PRO A 3 -19.23 -12.21 17.14
C PRO A 3 -18.65 -12.27 15.70
N ALA A 4 -19.18 -13.18 14.88
CA ALA A 4 -18.81 -13.37 13.48
C ALA A 4 -18.62 -12.06 12.67
N PRO A 5 -19.50 -11.03 12.76
CA PRO A 5 -19.31 -9.79 12.02
C PRO A 5 -18.05 -9.02 12.42
N PHE A 6 -17.67 -9.04 13.70
CA PHE A 6 -16.43 -8.39 14.14
C PHE A 6 -15.20 -9.14 13.61
N ARG A 7 -15.22 -10.48 13.61
CA ARG A 7 -14.10 -11.27 13.09
C ARG A 7 -13.88 -11.03 11.59
N LEU A 8 -14.97 -10.91 10.84
CA LEU A 8 -14.95 -10.52 9.42
C LEU A 8 -14.33 -9.13 9.22
N PHE A 9 -14.69 -8.15 10.05
CA PHE A 9 -14.09 -6.81 10.00
C PHE A 9 -12.56 -6.86 10.22
N PHE A 10 -12.11 -7.55 11.26
CA PHE A 10 -10.68 -7.70 11.56
C PHE A 10 -9.92 -8.52 10.52
N ALA A 11 -10.57 -9.38 9.75
CA ALA A 11 -9.96 -10.08 8.61
C ALA A 11 -9.96 -9.22 7.33
N ALA A 12 -11.03 -8.47 7.07
CA ALA A 12 -11.17 -7.65 5.88
C ALA A 12 -10.18 -6.47 5.86
N VAL A 13 -9.92 -5.84 7.01
CA VAL A 13 -9.03 -4.68 7.09
C VAL A 13 -7.58 -5.03 6.67
N PRO A 14 -6.91 -6.06 7.22
CA PRO A 14 -5.58 -6.46 6.78
C PRO A 14 -5.53 -6.87 5.30
N LEU A 15 -6.60 -7.50 4.78
CA LEU A 15 -6.68 -7.85 3.36
C LEU A 15 -6.73 -6.60 2.47
N LEU A 16 -7.53 -5.59 2.83
CA LEU A 16 -7.58 -4.32 2.11
C LEU A 16 -6.22 -3.60 2.17
N VAL A 17 -5.57 -3.59 3.33
CA VAL A 17 -4.24 -3.00 3.51
C VAL A 17 -3.22 -3.72 2.64
N ALA A 18 -3.22 -5.06 2.63
CA ALA A 18 -2.31 -5.86 1.80
C ALA A 18 -2.52 -5.58 0.31
N ALA A 19 -3.78 -5.54 -0.15
CA ALA A 19 -4.10 -5.22 -1.53
C ALA A 19 -3.64 -3.81 -1.93
N GLY A 20 -3.88 -2.81 -1.08
CA GLY A 20 -3.42 -1.43 -1.27
C GLY A 20 -1.89 -1.30 -1.32
N ALA A 21 -1.21 -1.97 -0.39
CA ALA A 21 0.26 -1.94 -0.32
C ALA A 21 0.90 -2.64 -1.53
N LEU A 22 0.35 -3.76 -1.99
CA LEU A 22 0.82 -4.47 -3.18
C LEU A 22 0.57 -3.68 -4.46
N THR A 23 -0.57 -3.01 -4.58
CA THR A 23 -0.85 -2.14 -5.74
C THR A 23 0.09 -0.93 -5.77
N MET A 24 0.38 -0.32 -4.62
CA MET A 24 1.41 0.72 -4.49
C MET A 24 2.81 0.21 -4.87
N ALA A 25 3.15 -1.01 -4.46
CA ALA A 25 4.44 -1.63 -4.81
C ALA A 25 4.54 -1.97 -6.30
N ALA A 26 3.45 -2.40 -6.93
CA ALA A 26 3.44 -2.71 -8.36
C ALA A 26 3.55 -1.45 -9.22
N PHE A 27 2.81 -0.38 -8.87
CA PHE A 27 2.64 0.81 -9.70
C PHE A 27 3.03 2.15 -9.04
N PRO A 28 4.21 2.26 -8.39
CA PRO A 28 4.60 3.49 -7.70
C PRO A 28 4.68 4.69 -8.64
N ARG A 29 5.28 4.50 -9.83
CA ARG A 29 5.47 5.55 -10.85
C ARG A 29 4.16 6.22 -11.28
N LYS A 30 3.07 5.45 -11.42
CA LYS A 30 1.77 5.99 -11.86
C LYS A 30 1.11 6.84 -10.78
N MET A 31 1.31 6.50 -9.50
CA MET A 31 0.73 7.23 -8.37
C MET A 31 1.49 8.51 -8.00
N THR A 32 2.77 8.60 -8.39
CA THR A 32 3.64 9.69 -7.94
C THR A 32 4.14 10.62 -9.05
N SER A 33 3.75 10.40 -10.31
CA SER A 33 4.11 11.32 -11.40
C SER A 33 3.19 12.53 -11.38
N TRP A 34 3.77 13.73 -11.29
CA TRP A 34 3.02 14.98 -11.31
C TRP A 34 3.47 15.83 -12.50
N GLN A 35 2.52 16.48 -13.17
CA GLN A 35 2.82 17.54 -14.12
C GLN A 35 2.79 18.86 -13.37
N THR A 36 3.92 19.56 -13.35
CA THR A 36 4.04 20.88 -12.75
C THR A 36 4.11 21.92 -13.86
N ARG A 37 3.27 22.95 -13.75
CA ARG A 37 3.36 24.12 -14.62
C ARG A 37 4.39 25.07 -14.04
N SER A 38 5.45 25.32 -14.79
CA SER A 38 6.52 26.23 -14.44
C SER A 38 6.07 27.68 -14.65
N PRO A 39 6.64 28.67 -13.92
CA PRO A 39 6.28 30.09 -14.04
C PRO A 39 6.48 30.68 -15.44
N ASP A 40 7.34 30.05 -16.25
CA ASP A 40 7.58 30.38 -17.66
C ASP A 40 6.48 29.86 -18.61
N GLY A 41 5.43 29.22 -18.09
CA GLY A 41 4.33 28.65 -18.86
C GLY A 41 4.60 27.25 -19.41
N SER A 42 5.82 26.73 -19.26
CA SER A 42 6.16 25.37 -19.66
C SER A 42 5.54 24.33 -18.71
N THR A 43 5.24 23.14 -19.22
CA THR A 43 4.82 22.00 -18.41
C THR A 43 5.99 21.04 -18.28
N GLN A 44 6.47 20.86 -17.05
CA GLN A 44 7.49 19.86 -16.74
C GLN A 44 6.85 18.69 -15.99
N ARG A 45 7.30 17.48 -16.31
CA ARG A 45 6.93 16.28 -15.58
C ARG A 45 7.98 16.03 -14.51
N ILE A 46 7.58 16.10 -13.25
CA ILE A 46 8.44 15.69 -12.15
C ILE A 46 8.34 14.18 -12.03
N GLU A 47 9.35 13.48 -12.53
CA GLU A 47 9.49 12.04 -12.35
C GLU A 47 10.21 11.76 -11.02
N PRO A 48 9.67 10.85 -10.18
CA PRO A 48 10.37 10.45 -8.96
C PRO A 48 11.67 9.71 -9.30
N SER A 49 12.71 9.91 -8.49
CA SER A 49 13.98 9.19 -8.65
C SER A 49 13.81 7.67 -8.54
N ASP A 50 14.63 6.91 -9.27
CA ASP A 50 14.56 5.44 -9.27
C ASP A 50 14.78 4.85 -7.87
N THR A 51 15.66 5.44 -7.06
CA THR A 51 15.85 5.03 -5.65
C THR A 51 14.58 5.22 -4.83
N ARG A 52 13.84 6.33 -5.02
CA ARG A 52 12.57 6.58 -4.32
C ARG A 52 11.51 5.56 -4.74
N ILE A 53 11.47 5.23 -6.02
CA ILE A 53 10.57 4.21 -6.57
C ILE A 53 10.88 2.84 -5.98
N LEU A 54 12.15 2.43 -5.98
CA LEU A 54 12.59 1.17 -5.38
C LEU A 54 12.19 1.10 -3.90
N MET A 55 12.44 2.17 -3.15
CA MET A 55 12.10 2.24 -1.73
C MET A 55 10.59 2.09 -1.50
N MET A 56 9.75 2.76 -2.31
CA MET A 56 8.29 2.61 -2.25
C MET A 56 7.85 1.16 -2.51
N ARG A 57 8.48 0.46 -3.47
CA ARG A 57 8.18 -0.95 -3.73
C ARG A 57 8.51 -1.83 -2.54
N VAL A 58 9.72 -1.69 -2.00
CA VAL A 58 10.17 -2.47 -0.84
C VAL A 58 9.26 -2.24 0.35
N MET A 59 8.96 -0.97 0.66
CA MET A 59 8.06 -0.63 1.76
C MET A 59 6.64 -1.18 1.54
N GLY A 60 6.10 -1.11 0.33
CA GLY A 60 4.80 -1.70 0.02
C GLY A 60 4.77 -3.22 0.22
N VAL A 61 5.84 -3.93 -0.15
CA VAL A 61 5.97 -5.38 0.11
C VAL A 61 6.07 -5.68 1.60
N VAL A 62 6.87 -4.91 2.36
CA VAL A 62 7.00 -5.07 3.81
C VAL A 62 5.66 -4.86 4.51
N VAL A 63 4.93 -3.80 4.16
CA VAL A 63 3.60 -3.51 4.71
C VAL A 63 2.61 -4.62 4.36
N ALA A 64 2.62 -5.12 3.13
CA ALA A 64 1.78 -6.25 2.72
C ALA A 64 2.08 -7.51 3.54
N ALA A 65 3.35 -7.81 3.79
CA ALA A 65 3.76 -8.96 4.62
C ALA A 65 3.28 -8.81 6.07
N LEU A 66 3.40 -7.62 6.67
CA LEU A 66 2.91 -7.34 8.02
C LEU A 66 1.38 -7.44 8.12
N ALA A 67 0.65 -6.93 7.14
CA ALA A 67 -0.80 -7.09 7.06
C ALA A 67 -1.18 -8.58 6.91
N LEU A 68 -0.43 -9.29 6.07
CA LEU A 68 -0.34 -10.75 5.95
C LEU A 68 -0.38 -11.46 7.31
N PHE A 69 0.64 -11.10 8.09
CA PHE A 69 0.90 -11.66 9.40
C PHE A 69 -0.18 -11.31 10.42
N MET A 70 -0.70 -10.07 10.40
CA MET A 70 -1.84 -9.68 11.25
C MET A 70 -3.08 -10.51 10.93
N LEU A 71 -3.38 -10.78 9.65
CA LEU A 71 -4.50 -11.63 9.25
C LEU A 71 -4.36 -13.04 9.81
N TYR A 72 -3.16 -13.62 9.73
CA TYR A 72 -2.85 -14.90 10.35
C TYR A 72 -3.07 -14.86 11.88
N GLY A 73 -2.64 -13.78 12.54
CA GLY A 73 -2.91 -13.52 13.96
C GLY A 73 -4.40 -13.52 14.30
N VAL A 74 -5.24 -12.89 13.47
CA VAL A 74 -6.71 -12.89 13.65
C VAL A 74 -7.26 -14.31 13.63
N PHE A 75 -6.85 -15.15 12.68
CA PHE A 75 -7.36 -16.53 12.59
C PHE A 75 -6.79 -17.48 13.66
N THR A 76 -5.63 -17.19 14.24
CA THR A 76 -4.98 -18.04 15.24
C THR A 76 -5.38 -17.69 16.67
N VAL A 77 -5.56 -16.40 16.98
CA VAL A 77 -5.86 -15.92 18.34
C VAL A 77 -7.36 -15.71 18.55
N ILE A 78 -8.12 -15.42 17.49
CA ILE A 78 -9.58 -15.18 17.55
C ILE A 78 -10.27 -16.35 16.82
N PRO A 79 -10.56 -17.47 17.50
CA PRO A 79 -11.24 -18.61 16.90
C PRO A 79 -12.72 -18.35 16.57
#